data_AF-A0A554KEU5-F1
#
_entry.id   AF-A0A554KEU5-F1
#
_cell.length_a   1.000
_cell.length_b   1.000
_cell.length_c   1.000
_cell.angle_alpha   90.00
_cell.angle_beta   90.00
_cell.angle_gamma   90.00
#
_symmetry.space_group_name_H-M   'P 1'
#
loop_
_entity.id
_entity.type
_entity.pdbx_description
1 polymer ?
#
loop_
_entity_poly.entity_id
_entity_poly.type
_entity_poly.pdbx_seq_one_letter_code
_entity_poly.pdbx_strand_id
1 'polypeptide(L)'
;MMLPPRIVTALSLAALAAGVFGVVSLGLARHARLRAETAATMLQENFRSDQRTGRDRFLALPPDLQDVVTSSHDTLVKAGLSDAFLTEHVALADVGGQPGGRTVTWHALLGDIRMVLEDRIWFAVGIGRVHSLAAQLGRAHDITPLFSSAEAGRVLEKCIGVFTDPAFSLRAAVPDGPVRFLLQARAVEVLDEHAVVGTLDMETGECQKRVL
;
A
#
# COMPACT_ATOMS: atom_id res chain seq x y z
N MET A 1 71.08 2.57 -11.47
CA MET A 1 70.06 2.60 -10.41
C MET A 1 69.03 1.52 -10.71
N MET A 2 69.08 0.39 -10.00
CA MET A 2 68.21 -0.77 -10.21
C MET A 2 67.06 -0.72 -9.20
N LEU A 3 65.82 -0.72 -9.67
CA LEU A 3 64.62 -0.82 -8.83
C LEU A 3 64.46 -2.27 -8.31
N PRO A 4 64.07 -2.48 -7.04
CA PRO A 4 63.96 -3.80 -6.45
C PRO A 4 62.74 -4.61 -6.99
N PRO A 5 62.89 -5.92 -7.25
CA PRO A 5 61.90 -6.76 -7.95
C PRO A 5 60.70 -7.20 -7.10
N ARG A 6 60.37 -6.51 -6.00
CA ARG A 6 59.31 -6.95 -5.04
C ARG A 6 57.94 -6.29 -5.22
N ILE A 7 57.77 -5.39 -6.19
CA ILE A 7 56.52 -4.61 -6.33
C ILE A 7 55.55 -5.23 -7.38
N VAL A 8 56.02 -6.12 -8.26
CA VAL A 8 55.20 -6.62 -9.38
C VAL A 8 54.17 -7.68 -8.97
N THR A 9 54.34 -8.37 -7.84
CA THR A 9 53.45 -9.47 -7.43
C THR A 9 52.21 -9.03 -6.64
N ALA A 10 52.20 -7.81 -6.09
CA ALA A 10 51.07 -7.31 -5.29
C ALA A 10 49.89 -6.81 -6.15
N LEU A 11 50.13 -6.43 -7.41
CA LEU A 11 49.07 -5.89 -8.29
C LEU A 11 48.13 -6.96 -8.87
N SER A 12 48.56 -8.23 -9.00
CA SER A 12 47.72 -9.27 -9.59
C SER A 12 46.65 -9.85 -8.64
N LEU A 13 46.87 -9.83 -7.33
CA LEU A 13 45.89 -10.32 -6.34
C LEU A 13 44.71 -9.36 -6.13
N ALA A 14 44.93 -8.05 -6.23
CA ALA A 14 43.87 -7.05 -6.10
C ALA A 14 42.86 -7.11 -7.27
N ALA A 15 43.32 -7.38 -8.49
CA ALA A 15 42.46 -7.49 -9.67
C ALA A 15 41.54 -8.73 -9.63
N LEU A 16 42.02 -9.86 -9.08
CA LEU A 16 41.22 -11.07 -8.91
C LEU A 16 40.16 -10.93 -7.81
N ALA A 17 40.48 -10.27 -6.70
CA ALA A 17 39.51 -10.00 -5.64
C ALA A 17 38.38 -9.07 -6.12
N ALA A 18 38.70 -8.00 -6.84
CA ALA A 18 37.68 -7.08 -7.38
C ALA A 18 36.72 -7.75 -8.38
N GLY A 19 37.21 -8.70 -9.20
CA GLY A 19 36.39 -9.46 -10.14
C GLY A 19 35.37 -10.37 -9.44
N VAL A 20 35.76 -11.05 -8.36
CA VAL A 20 34.87 -11.97 -7.62
C VAL A 20 33.78 -11.21 -6.87
N PHE A 21 34.11 -10.08 -6.23
CA PHE A 21 33.11 -9.26 -5.52
C PHE A 21 32.07 -8.62 -6.48
N GLY A 22 32.49 -8.22 -7.68
CA GLY A 22 31.58 -7.66 -8.69
C GLY A 22 30.55 -8.67 -9.20
N VAL A 23 30.98 -9.91 -9.49
CA VAL A 23 30.08 -10.97 -9.98
C VAL A 23 29.09 -11.40 -8.90
N VAL A 24 29.52 -11.50 -7.63
CA VAL A 24 28.62 -11.83 -6.51
C VAL A 24 27.58 -10.73 -6.29
N SER A 25 27.97 -9.46 -6.34
CA SER A 25 27.05 -8.32 -6.15
C SER A 25 26.00 -8.24 -7.26
N LEU A 26 26.38 -8.48 -8.52
CA LEU A 26 25.46 -8.55 -9.66
C LEU A 26 24.49 -9.73 -9.53
N GLY A 27 24.96 -10.88 -9.04
CA GLY A 27 24.13 -12.06 -8.78
C GLY A 27 23.05 -11.78 -7.72
N LEU A 28 23.41 -11.15 -6.60
CA LEU A 28 22.47 -10.80 -5.53
C LEU A 28 21.40 -9.81 -5.98
N ALA A 29 21.79 -8.76 -6.71
CA ALA A 29 20.85 -7.77 -7.24
C ALA A 29 19.85 -8.39 -8.22
N ARG A 30 20.31 -9.27 -9.12
CA ARG A 30 19.44 -9.99 -10.07
C ARG A 30 18.47 -10.92 -9.34
N HIS A 31 18.93 -11.64 -8.32
CA HIS A 31 18.09 -12.55 -7.54
C HIS A 31 17.02 -11.79 -6.73
N ALA A 32 17.38 -10.66 -6.12
CA ALA A 32 16.43 -9.81 -5.42
C ALA A 32 15.35 -9.27 -6.36
N ARG A 33 15.74 -8.83 -7.57
CA ARG A 33 14.80 -8.38 -8.60
C ARG A 33 13.83 -9.47 -9.03
N LEU A 34 14.32 -10.67 -9.34
CA LEU A 34 13.48 -11.80 -9.73
C LEU A 34 12.48 -12.18 -8.62
N ARG A 35 12.90 -12.16 -7.36
CA ARG A 35 12.00 -12.39 -6.23
C ARG A 35 10.91 -11.33 -6.13
N ALA A 36 11.25 -10.05 -6.31
CA ALA A 36 10.29 -8.96 -6.29
C ALA A 36 9.27 -9.08 -7.45
N GLU A 37 9.73 -9.38 -8.66
CA GLU A 37 8.86 -9.59 -9.83
C GLU A 37 7.93 -10.80 -9.63
N THR A 38 8.45 -11.89 -9.06
CA THR A 38 7.64 -13.08 -8.76
C THR A 38 6.60 -12.79 -7.69
N ALA A 39 6.97 -12.06 -6.63
CA ALA A 39 6.04 -11.65 -5.57
C ALA A 39 4.94 -10.73 -6.08
N ALA A 40 5.27 -9.75 -6.93
CA ALA A 40 4.30 -8.87 -7.56
C ALA A 40 3.32 -9.65 -8.45
N THR A 41 3.82 -10.62 -9.21
CA THR A 41 2.99 -11.50 -10.05
C THR A 41 2.03 -12.33 -9.21
N MET A 42 2.54 -12.99 -8.17
CA MET A 42 1.71 -13.77 -7.24
C MET A 42 0.65 -12.90 -6.55
N LEU A 43 1.00 -11.67 -6.17
CA LEU A 43 0.04 -10.74 -5.55
C LEU A 43 -1.08 -10.37 -6.53
N GLN A 44 -0.74 -10.07 -7.78
CA GLN A 44 -1.72 -9.78 -8.83
C GLN A 44 -2.64 -10.97 -9.11
N GLU A 45 -2.08 -12.19 -9.17
CA GLU A 45 -2.87 -13.41 -9.38
C GLU A 45 -3.81 -13.69 -8.20
N ASN A 46 -3.31 -13.54 -6.98
CA ASN A 46 -4.13 -13.66 -5.77
C ASN A 46 -5.25 -12.63 -5.76
N PHE A 47 -4.98 -11.39 -6.16
CA PHE A 47 -6.00 -10.35 -6.23
C PHE A 47 -7.05 -10.62 -7.32
N ARG A 48 -6.65 -11.11 -8.49
CA ARG A 48 -7.62 -11.59 -9.50
C ARG A 48 -8.46 -12.76 -8.99
N SER A 49 -7.88 -13.62 -8.14
CA SER A 49 -8.63 -14.67 -7.45
C SER A 49 -9.61 -14.07 -6.45
N ASP A 50 -9.20 -13.05 -5.68
CA ASP A 50 -10.05 -12.31 -4.74
C ASP A 50 -11.20 -11.61 -5.48
N GLN A 51 -10.98 -11.03 -6.66
CA GLN A 51 -12.03 -10.42 -7.48
C GLN A 51 -13.08 -11.44 -7.94
N ARG A 52 -12.64 -12.59 -8.46
CA ARG A 52 -13.54 -13.68 -8.86
C ARG A 52 -14.34 -14.18 -7.66
N THR A 53 -13.65 -14.50 -6.57
CA THR A 53 -14.26 -14.99 -5.33
C THR A 53 -15.19 -13.94 -4.72
N GLY A 54 -14.83 -12.66 -4.79
CA GLY A 54 -15.64 -11.54 -4.30
C GLY A 54 -16.93 -11.37 -5.08
N ARG A 55 -16.88 -11.52 -6.41
CA ARG A 55 -18.08 -11.54 -7.26
C ARG A 55 -18.98 -12.74 -6.93
N ASP A 56 -18.42 -13.94 -6.84
CA ASP A 56 -19.19 -15.14 -6.51
C ASP A 56 -19.80 -15.03 -5.11
N ARG A 57 -19.05 -14.49 -4.14
CA ARG A 57 -19.53 -14.17 -2.79
C ARG A 57 -20.70 -13.21 -2.85
N PHE A 58 -20.58 -12.09 -3.59
CA PHE A 58 -21.66 -11.13 -3.74
C PHE A 58 -22.94 -11.78 -4.27
N LEU A 59 -22.84 -12.61 -5.32
CA LEU A 59 -23.99 -13.32 -5.90
C LEU A 59 -24.61 -14.34 -4.94
N ALA A 60 -23.82 -14.91 -4.03
CA ALA A 60 -24.28 -15.84 -3.01
C ALA A 60 -24.89 -15.15 -1.77
N LEU A 61 -24.77 -13.82 -1.63
CA LEU A 61 -25.34 -13.09 -0.51
C LEU A 61 -26.88 -13.08 -0.57
N PRO A 62 -27.58 -13.11 0.58
CA PRO A 62 -28.99 -12.73 0.66
C PRO A 62 -29.25 -11.34 0.08
N PRO A 63 -30.44 -11.06 -0.49
CA PRO A 63 -30.75 -9.78 -1.11
C PRO A 63 -30.51 -8.54 -0.22
N ASP A 64 -30.82 -8.63 1.08
CA ASP A 64 -30.58 -7.52 2.02
C ASP A 64 -29.09 -7.20 2.20
N LEU A 65 -28.22 -8.22 2.11
CA LEU A 65 -26.77 -8.03 2.16
C LEU A 65 -26.20 -7.58 0.81
N GLN A 66 -26.79 -7.99 -0.32
CA GLN A 66 -26.45 -7.44 -1.63
C GLN A 66 -26.73 -5.93 -1.66
N ASP A 67 -27.89 -5.49 -1.18
CA ASP A 67 -28.24 -4.07 -1.08
C ASP A 67 -27.25 -3.26 -0.22
N VAL A 68 -26.67 -3.88 0.82
CA VAL A 68 -25.66 -3.25 1.68
C VAL A 68 -24.33 -3.10 0.93
N VAL A 69 -23.89 -4.14 0.23
CA VAL A 69 -22.68 -4.09 -0.60
C VAL A 69 -22.82 -3.08 -1.74
N THR A 70 -23.95 -3.07 -2.45
CA THR A 70 -24.24 -2.10 -3.51
C THR A 70 -24.22 -0.67 -2.96
N SER A 71 -24.85 -0.42 -1.81
CA SER A 71 -24.82 0.91 -1.16
C SER A 71 -23.41 1.35 -0.76
N SER A 72 -22.56 0.41 -0.33
CA SER A 72 -21.15 0.66 -0.03
C SER A 72 -20.35 0.99 -1.30
N HIS A 73 -20.57 0.23 -2.37
CA HIS A 73 -20.00 0.48 -3.68
C HIS A 73 -20.40 1.87 -4.22
N ASP A 74 -21.69 2.21 -4.16
CA ASP A 74 -22.20 3.53 -4.56
C ASP A 74 -21.57 4.66 -3.74
N THR A 75 -21.17 4.40 -2.50
CA THR A 75 -20.46 5.37 -1.67
C THR A 75 -19.03 5.62 -2.17
N LEU A 76 -18.33 4.57 -2.62
CA LEU A 76 -17.02 4.71 -3.28
C LEU A 76 -17.15 5.53 -4.58
N VAL A 77 -18.18 5.27 -5.38
CA VAL A 77 -18.45 6.01 -6.62
C VAL A 77 -18.78 7.47 -6.33
N LYS A 78 -19.67 7.74 -5.36
CA LYS A 78 -20.02 9.10 -4.93
C LYS A 78 -18.83 9.88 -4.36
N ALA A 79 -17.88 9.18 -3.73
CA ALA A 79 -16.64 9.79 -3.28
C ALA A 79 -15.77 10.25 -4.46
N GLY A 80 -15.95 9.69 -5.67
CA GLY A 80 -15.28 10.11 -6.90
C GLY A 80 -14.41 9.05 -7.56
N LEU A 81 -14.43 7.80 -7.08
CA LEU A 81 -13.79 6.66 -7.76
C LEU A 81 -14.66 6.19 -8.92
N SER A 82 -14.07 5.95 -10.08
CA SER A 82 -14.82 5.47 -11.24
C SER A 82 -15.20 3.98 -11.09
N ASP A 83 -16.31 3.58 -11.70
CA ASP A 83 -16.70 2.16 -11.76
C ASP A 83 -15.62 1.29 -12.40
N ALA A 84 -14.92 1.83 -13.41
CA ALA A 84 -13.81 1.15 -14.07
C ALA A 84 -12.66 0.89 -13.09
N PHE A 85 -12.27 1.91 -12.32
CA PHE A 85 -11.25 1.80 -11.29
C PHE A 85 -11.64 0.79 -10.21
N LEU A 86 -12.87 0.85 -9.70
CA LEU A 86 -13.36 -0.09 -8.69
C LEU A 86 -13.36 -1.53 -9.22
N THR A 87 -13.80 -1.73 -10.46
CA THR A 87 -13.79 -3.05 -11.10
C THR A 87 -12.38 -3.60 -11.27
N GLU A 88 -11.40 -2.75 -11.59
CA GLU A 88 -10.02 -3.17 -11.83
C GLU A 88 -9.24 -3.38 -10.52
N HIS A 89 -9.46 -2.54 -9.52
CA HIS A 89 -8.59 -2.41 -8.36
C HIS A 89 -9.24 -2.78 -7.03
N VAL A 90 -10.55 -3.04 -6.97
CA VAL A 90 -11.25 -3.33 -5.73
C VAL A 90 -12.00 -4.66 -5.81
N ALA A 91 -11.93 -5.44 -4.72
CA ALA A 91 -12.57 -6.74 -4.60
C ALA A 91 -13.32 -6.82 -3.26
N LEU A 92 -14.55 -7.36 -3.29
CA LEU A 92 -15.30 -7.64 -2.07
C LEU A 92 -14.58 -8.73 -1.27
N ALA A 93 -14.14 -8.41 -0.05
CA ALA A 93 -13.43 -9.34 0.83
C ALA A 93 -14.37 -10.05 1.80
N ASP A 94 -15.24 -9.29 2.47
CA ASP A 94 -16.17 -9.83 3.46
C ASP A 94 -17.38 -8.91 3.67
N VAL A 95 -18.47 -9.49 4.18
CA VAL A 95 -19.64 -8.75 4.67
C VAL A 95 -20.03 -9.31 6.03
N GLY A 96 -19.86 -8.50 7.07
CA GLY A 96 -20.09 -8.88 8.45
C GLY A 96 -20.98 -7.92 9.23
N GLY A 97 -21.02 -8.11 10.55
CA GLY A 97 -21.75 -7.27 11.49
C GLY A 97 -23.13 -7.79 11.90
N GLN A 98 -23.74 -7.11 12.87
CA GLN A 98 -25.04 -7.48 13.46
C GLN A 98 -26.20 -6.71 12.79
N PRO A 99 -27.46 -7.15 12.94
CA PRO A 99 -28.60 -6.33 12.56
C PRO A 99 -28.52 -4.93 13.19
N GLY A 100 -28.62 -3.87 12.38
CA GLY A 100 -28.46 -2.47 12.80
C GLY A 100 -27.06 -1.88 12.57
N GLY A 101 -26.04 -2.71 12.33
CA GLY A 101 -24.69 -2.29 12.00
C GLY A 101 -23.97 -3.32 11.13
N ARG A 102 -23.85 -3.05 9.84
CA ARG A 102 -23.14 -3.91 8.88
C ARG A 102 -21.73 -3.38 8.65
N THR A 103 -20.84 -4.27 8.23
CA THR A 103 -19.50 -3.90 7.77
C THR A 103 -19.24 -4.56 6.44
N VAL A 104 -18.88 -3.76 5.44
CA VAL A 104 -18.41 -4.26 4.14
C VAL A 104 -16.92 -4.03 4.09
N THR A 105 -16.17 -5.10 3.89
CA THR A 105 -14.70 -5.05 3.79
C THR A 105 -14.32 -5.26 2.33
N TRP A 106 -13.55 -4.32 1.81
CA TRP A 106 -13.01 -4.37 0.46
C TRP A 106 -11.49 -4.54 0.51
N HIS A 107 -10.94 -5.38 -0.35
CA HIS A 107 -9.52 -5.38 -0.66
C HIS A 107 -9.28 -4.50 -1.88
N ALA A 108 -8.31 -3.60 -1.82
CA ALA A 108 -7.85 -2.89 -3.00
C ALA A 108 -6.38 -3.20 -3.30
N LEU A 109 -6.05 -3.29 -4.59
CA LEU A 109 -4.70 -3.51 -5.09
C LEU A 109 -4.32 -2.40 -6.08
N LEU A 110 -3.36 -1.58 -5.70
CA LEU A 110 -2.79 -0.50 -6.52
C LEU A 110 -1.33 -0.84 -6.83
N GLY A 111 -1.08 -1.45 -7.99
CA GLY A 111 0.23 -2.00 -8.33
C GLY A 111 0.61 -3.16 -7.40
N ASP A 112 1.70 -3.01 -6.64
CA ASP A 112 2.14 -3.98 -5.64
C ASP A 112 1.64 -3.66 -4.22
N ILE A 113 0.76 -2.67 -4.07
CA ILE A 113 0.27 -2.19 -2.78
C ILE A 113 -1.13 -2.72 -2.51
N ARG A 114 -1.26 -3.54 -1.47
CA ARG A 114 -2.55 -4.02 -0.96
C ARG A 114 -3.04 -3.14 0.18
N MET A 115 -4.31 -2.78 0.15
CA MET A 115 -5.00 -2.07 1.22
C MET A 115 -6.35 -2.70 1.53
N VAL A 116 -6.87 -2.39 2.71
CA VAL A 116 -8.19 -2.78 3.17
C VAL A 116 -9.02 -1.52 3.36
N LEU A 117 -10.19 -1.47 2.72
CA LEU A 117 -11.18 -0.41 2.92
C LEU A 117 -12.34 -1.02 3.70
N GLU A 118 -12.65 -0.46 4.87
CA GLU A 118 -13.77 -0.91 5.70
C GLU A 118 -14.88 0.14 5.70
N ASP A 119 -16.07 -0.30 5.30
CA ASP A 119 -17.28 0.51 5.37
C ASP A 119 -18.20 0.00 6.47
N ARG A 120 -18.25 0.73 7.58
CA ARG A 120 -19.21 0.52 8.65
C ARG A 120 -20.48 1.27 8.29
N ILE A 121 -21.59 0.52 8.23
CA ILE A 121 -22.88 1.00 7.75
C ILE A 121 -23.89 0.84 8.88
N TRP A 122 -24.43 1.96 9.34
CA TRP A 122 -25.51 1.98 10.33
C TRP A 122 -26.72 2.75 9.81
N PHE A 123 -27.88 2.48 10.38
CA PHE A 123 -29.12 3.16 10.02
C PHE A 123 -29.43 4.26 11.03
N ALA A 124 -29.48 5.51 10.57
CA ALA A 124 -29.87 6.65 11.37
C ALA A 124 -31.30 7.09 11.00
N VAL A 125 -32.17 7.19 12.01
CA VAL A 125 -33.58 7.57 11.82
C VAL A 125 -33.66 8.96 11.18
N GLY A 126 -34.38 9.05 10.06
CA GLY A 126 -34.56 10.30 9.30
C GLY A 126 -33.40 10.68 8.37
N ILE A 127 -32.25 10.00 8.46
CA ILE A 127 -31.06 10.25 7.62
C ILE A 127 -30.81 9.07 6.64
N GLY A 128 -31.25 7.86 7.00
CA GLY A 128 -31.03 6.66 6.22
C GLY A 128 -29.73 5.97 6.58
N ARG A 129 -29.08 5.32 5.59
CA ARG A 129 -27.80 4.64 5.80
C ARG A 129 -26.67 5.66 5.90
N VAL A 130 -25.82 5.50 6.90
CA VAL A 130 -24.60 6.29 7.09
C VAL A 130 -23.41 5.37 6.90
N HIS A 131 -22.47 5.80 6.07
CA HIS A 131 -21.29 5.04 5.64
C HIS A 131 -20.02 5.67 6.23
N SER A 132 -19.17 4.89 6.87
CA SER A 132 -17.88 5.41 7.37
C SER A 132 -16.94 5.78 6.23
N LEU A 133 -17.03 5.10 5.08
CA LEU A 133 -16.18 5.44 3.92
C LEU A 133 -16.47 6.82 3.36
N ALA A 134 -17.73 7.30 3.40
CA ALA A 134 -18.08 8.63 2.93
C ALA A 134 -17.29 9.72 3.66
N ALA A 135 -17.18 9.61 4.99
CA ALA A 135 -16.41 10.55 5.81
C ALA A 135 -14.90 10.38 5.63
N GLN A 136 -14.42 9.17 5.37
CA GLN A 136 -12.99 8.90 5.20
C GLN A 136 -12.44 9.41 3.86
N LEU A 137 -13.21 9.23 2.78
CA LEU A 137 -12.72 9.46 1.42
C LEU A 137 -12.93 10.90 0.94
N GLY A 138 -13.87 11.66 1.49
CA GLY A 138 -14.12 13.04 1.03
C GLY A 138 -14.34 13.07 -0.50
N ARG A 139 -13.52 13.86 -1.21
CA ARG A 139 -13.47 13.88 -2.69
C ARG A 139 -12.26 13.08 -3.20
N ALA A 140 -12.48 11.80 -3.46
CA ALA A 140 -11.53 10.92 -4.12
C ALA A 140 -11.52 11.13 -5.65
N HIS A 141 -10.49 10.55 -6.28
CA HIS A 141 -10.33 10.40 -7.73
C HIS A 141 -9.64 9.06 -7.97
N ASP A 142 -9.61 8.58 -9.21
CA ASP A 142 -8.88 7.35 -9.55
C ASP A 142 -7.39 7.50 -9.23
N ILE A 143 -6.91 6.68 -8.30
CA ILE A 143 -5.56 6.83 -7.72
C ILE A 143 -4.56 6.03 -8.53
N THR A 144 -3.53 6.71 -9.02
CA THR A 144 -2.36 6.05 -9.62
C THR A 144 -1.13 6.33 -8.75
N PRO A 145 -0.62 5.35 -7.99
CA PRO A 145 0.53 5.59 -7.13
C PRO A 145 1.78 5.95 -7.96
N LEU A 146 2.54 6.93 -7.47
CA LEU A 146 3.83 7.31 -8.07
C LEU A 146 4.93 6.30 -7.74
N PHE A 147 4.81 5.61 -6.61
CA PHE A 147 5.81 4.69 -6.07
C PHE A 147 5.26 3.27 -5.95
N SER A 148 6.10 2.29 -6.26
CA SER A 148 5.93 0.93 -5.74
C SER A 148 6.06 0.93 -4.20
N SER A 149 5.56 -0.13 -3.55
CA SER A 149 5.71 -0.32 -2.10
C SER A 149 7.18 -0.24 -1.67
N ALA A 150 8.08 -0.84 -2.45
CA ALA A 150 9.52 -0.82 -2.17
C ALA A 150 10.15 0.57 -2.31
N GLU A 151 9.71 1.38 -3.28
CA GLU A 151 10.18 2.76 -3.45
C GLU A 151 9.67 3.66 -2.33
N ALA A 152 8.39 3.55 -2.00
CA ALA A 152 7.78 4.28 -0.91
C ALA A 152 8.48 4.00 0.43
N GLY A 153 8.81 2.73 0.69
CA GLY A 153 9.61 2.33 1.85
C GLY A 153 10.98 3.03 1.89
N ARG A 154 11.69 3.12 0.76
CA ARG A 154 12.99 3.82 0.70
C ARG A 154 12.85 5.33 0.92
N VAL A 155 11.79 5.95 0.42
CA VAL A 155 11.53 7.38 0.66
C VAL A 155 11.24 7.63 2.13
N LEU A 156 10.40 6.78 2.73
CA LEU A 156 10.04 6.88 4.14
C LEU A 156 11.25 6.62 5.07
N GLU A 157 12.10 5.64 4.73
CA GLU A 157 13.34 5.35 5.47
C GLU A 157 14.29 6.55 5.50
N LYS A 158 14.44 7.27 4.38
CA LYS A 158 15.22 8.51 4.35
C LYS A 158 14.63 9.63 5.20
N CYS A 159 13.31 9.61 5.41
CA CYS A 159 12.56 10.65 6.09
C CYS A 159 12.57 10.47 7.62
N ILE A 160 12.33 9.25 8.11
CA ILE A 160 12.19 8.96 9.54
C ILE A 160 13.21 7.95 10.08
N GLY A 161 14.13 7.45 9.25
CA GLY A 161 15.06 6.39 9.61
C GLY A 161 14.41 5.00 9.50
N VAL A 162 14.99 4.01 10.17
CA VAL A 162 14.42 2.66 10.24
C VAL A 162 13.03 2.72 10.88
N PHE A 163 12.06 2.03 10.28
CA PHE A 163 10.66 2.07 10.73
C PHE A 163 10.03 0.68 10.80
N THR A 164 8.89 0.61 11.48
CA THR A 164 8.03 -0.57 11.60
C THR A 164 6.57 -0.21 11.33
N ASP A 165 5.74 -1.23 11.15
CA ASP A 165 4.29 -1.14 10.95
C ASP A 165 3.87 -0.20 9.80
N PRO A 166 4.41 -0.36 8.57
CA PRO A 166 3.95 0.41 7.43
C PRO A 166 2.48 0.12 7.13
N ALA A 167 1.67 1.17 7.03
CA ALA A 167 0.25 1.09 6.73
C ALA A 167 -0.12 2.06 5.60
N PHE A 168 -0.72 1.50 4.55
CA PHE A 168 -1.27 2.24 3.42
C PHE A 168 -2.72 2.62 3.70
N SER A 169 -3.11 3.86 3.42
CA SER A 169 -4.48 4.33 3.64
C SER A 169 -4.89 5.44 2.66
N LEU A 170 -6.20 5.52 2.41
CA LEU A 170 -6.83 6.65 1.72
C LEU A 170 -7.49 7.54 2.77
N ARG A 171 -7.12 8.83 2.80
CA ARG A 171 -7.70 9.79 3.76
C ARG A 171 -7.82 11.18 3.17
N ALA A 172 -8.95 11.82 3.38
CA ALA A 172 -9.08 13.25 3.19
C ALA A 172 -8.41 14.01 4.36
N ALA A 173 -7.69 15.10 4.05
CA ALA A 173 -7.02 15.91 5.08
C ALA A 173 -8.01 16.71 5.95
N VAL A 174 -9.18 17.02 5.40
CA VAL A 174 -10.31 17.71 6.03
C VAL A 174 -11.62 17.09 5.52
N PRO A 175 -12.75 17.24 6.23
CA PRO A 175 -14.06 16.84 5.71
C PRO A 175 -14.29 17.43 4.31
N ASP A 176 -14.76 16.60 3.37
CA ASP A 176 -14.96 16.93 1.95
C ASP A 176 -13.71 17.42 1.20
N GLY A 177 -12.52 17.31 1.79
CA GLY A 177 -11.25 17.61 1.13
C GLY A 177 -10.88 16.58 0.06
N PRO A 178 -9.86 16.86 -0.77
CA PRO A 178 -9.31 15.84 -1.67
C PRO A 178 -8.76 14.66 -0.85
N VAL A 179 -9.04 13.44 -1.30
CA VAL A 179 -8.41 12.25 -0.73
C VAL A 179 -6.94 12.22 -1.13
N ARG A 180 -6.11 11.75 -0.21
CA ARG A 180 -4.69 11.48 -0.46
C ARG A 180 -4.43 10.00 -0.24
N PHE A 181 -3.57 9.41 -1.08
CA PHE A 181 -3.01 8.10 -0.83
C PHE A 181 -1.75 8.21 0.04
N LEU A 182 -1.78 7.65 1.25
CA LEU A 182 -0.73 7.83 2.25
C LEU A 182 -0.10 6.49 2.66
N LEU A 183 1.22 6.49 2.85
CA LEU A 183 1.96 5.48 3.60
C LEU A 183 2.38 6.07 4.95
N GLN A 184 1.97 5.44 6.04
CA GLN A 184 2.34 5.82 7.41
C GLN A 184 3.18 4.73 8.06
N ALA A 185 4.19 5.11 8.86
CA ALA A 185 4.96 4.15 9.66
C ALA A 185 5.51 4.81 10.93
N ARG A 186 5.90 3.99 11.91
CA ARG A 186 6.52 4.43 13.16
C ARG A 186 8.03 4.19 13.09
N ALA A 187 8.84 5.19 13.44
CA ALA A 187 10.28 4.99 13.55
C ALA A 187 10.61 3.99 14.68
N VAL A 188 11.63 3.15 14.46
CA VAL A 188 12.16 2.24 15.48
C VAL A 188 12.94 3.01 16.54
N GLU A 189 13.72 4.02 16.10
CA GLU A 189 14.45 4.88 17.00
C GLU A 189 13.55 5.98 17.56
N VAL A 190 13.54 6.08 18.88
CA VAL A 190 12.83 7.10 19.64
C VAL A 190 13.76 8.30 19.78
N LEU A 191 13.31 9.49 19.38
CA LEU A 191 14.06 10.73 19.58
C LEU A 191 13.61 11.36 20.89
N ASP A 192 14.55 11.52 21.82
CA ASP A 192 14.30 12.17 23.12
C ASP A 192 13.09 11.57 23.86
N GLU A 193 12.94 10.24 23.86
CA GLU A 193 11.81 9.51 24.47
C GLU A 193 10.43 9.68 23.78
N HIS A 194 10.36 10.40 22.65
CA HIS A 194 9.13 10.59 21.88
C HIS A 194 9.04 9.70 20.65
N ALA A 195 7.84 9.17 20.39
CA ALA A 195 7.60 8.36 19.21
C ALA A 195 7.55 9.23 17.95
N VAL A 196 8.22 8.80 16.89
CA VAL A 196 8.20 9.49 15.58
C VAL A 196 7.29 8.73 14.62
N VAL A 197 6.38 9.44 13.96
CA VAL A 197 5.57 8.92 12.86
C VAL A 197 5.92 9.65 11.58
N GLY A 198 6.19 8.88 10.53
CA GLY A 198 6.34 9.37 9.17
C GLY A 198 5.05 9.19 8.39
N THR A 199 4.71 10.16 7.55
CA THR A 199 3.61 10.07 6.59
C THR A 199 4.12 10.50 5.23
N LEU A 200 4.15 9.57 4.28
CA LEU A 200 4.49 9.80 2.88
C LEU A 200 3.21 9.89 2.06
N ASP A 201 3.07 10.97 1.29
CA ASP A 201 2.09 11.04 0.22
C ASP A 201 2.60 10.26 -1.00
N MET A 202 1.79 9.29 -1.44
CA MET A 202 2.12 8.35 -2.51
C MET A 202 1.93 8.92 -3.93
N GLU A 203 1.30 10.09 -4.05
CA GLU A 203 1.05 10.80 -5.30
C GLU A 203 2.05 11.96 -5.48
N THR A 204 2.46 12.62 -4.40
CA THR A 204 3.42 13.76 -4.46
C THR A 204 4.85 13.40 -4.06
N GLY A 205 5.06 12.33 -3.30
CA GLY A 205 6.36 11.98 -2.74
C GLY A 205 6.78 12.82 -1.53
N GLU A 206 5.91 13.72 -1.06
CA GLU A 206 6.17 14.51 0.14
C GLU A 206 6.10 13.63 1.39
N CYS A 207 7.18 13.63 2.18
CA CYS A 207 7.19 12.99 3.48
C CYS A 207 7.15 14.01 4.62
N GLN A 208 6.25 13.79 5.56
CA GLN A 208 6.10 14.58 6.78
C GLN A 208 6.48 13.74 8.00
N LYS A 209 7.27 14.33 8.90
CA LYS A 209 7.69 13.74 10.17
C LYS A 209 6.96 14.43 11.32
N ARG A 210 6.34 13.65 12.21
CA ARG A 210 5.67 14.16 13.42
C ARG A 210 6.19 13.44 14.66
N VAL A 211 6.44 14.20 15.71
CA VAL A 211 6.77 13.71 17.05
C VAL A 211 5.48 13.62 17.87
N LEU A 212 5.24 12.49 18.53
CA LEU A 212 4.06 12.19 19.36
C LEU A 212 4.37 12.28 20.85
#